data_AF-A0ABD2P497-F1
#
_entry.id   AF-A0ABD2P497-F1
#
_cell.length_a   1.000
_cell.length_b   1.000
_cell.length_c   1.000
_cell.angle_alpha   90.00
_cell.angle_beta   90.00
_cell.angle_gamma   90.00
#
_symmetry.space_group_name_H-M   'P 1'
#
loop_
_entity.id
_entity.type
_entity.pdbx_description
1 polymer ?
#
loop_
_entity_poly.entity_id
_entity_poly.type
_entity_poly.pdbx_seq_one_letter_code
_entity_poly.pdbx_strand_id
1 'polypeptide(L)'
;MVFDSKCKEIICDLKTFMEKEACNGLRFPLIQVINRVCKAVNTSASTVKRIKKKGFVVLSGEGSDFSNPQKRRRSFPKTEIEVGRDDFISNHFHNYHIIRKESPTVKRLLVTSKEDN
;
A
#
# COMPACT_ATOMS: atom_id res chain seq x y z
N MET A 1 9.88 -5.27 4.56
CA MET A 1 9.53 -6.60 4.03
C MET A 1 8.04 -6.65 3.74
N VAL A 2 7.64 -7.10 2.55
CA VAL A 2 6.25 -7.27 2.16
C VAL A 2 5.95 -8.76 2.19
N PHE A 3 4.92 -9.16 2.94
CA PHE A 3 4.48 -10.54 3.01
C PHE A 3 3.24 -10.76 2.14
N ASP A 4 3.29 -11.80 1.32
CA ASP A 4 2.16 -12.28 0.54
C ASP A 4 1.10 -12.92 1.47
N SER A 5 -0.10 -13.16 0.94
CA SER A 5 -1.23 -13.72 1.71
C SER A 5 -0.87 -15.03 2.40
N LYS A 6 -0.28 -15.99 1.67
CA LYS A 6 0.17 -17.28 2.19
C LYS A 6 1.19 -17.14 3.31
N CYS A 7 2.14 -16.22 3.17
CA CYS A 7 3.14 -15.98 4.22
C CYS A 7 2.49 -15.46 5.51
N LYS A 8 1.49 -14.60 5.40
CA LYS A 8 0.76 -14.07 6.56
C LYS A 8 -0.09 -15.15 7.25
N GLU A 9 -0.67 -16.04 6.47
CA GLU A 9 -1.41 -17.20 6.97
C GLU A 9 -0.49 -18.12 7.78
N ILE A 10 0.66 -18.51 7.22
CA ILE A 10 1.68 -19.31 7.92
C ILE A 10 2.13 -18.63 9.23
N ILE A 11 2.34 -17.30 9.22
CA ILE A 11 2.69 -16.54 10.43
C ILE A 11 1.57 -16.60 11.47
N CYS A 12 0.31 -16.54 11.02
CA CYS A 12 -0.86 -16.63 11.90
C CYS A 12 -0.98 -18.03 12.52
N ASP A 13 -0.79 -19.08 11.72
CA ASP A 13 -0.87 -20.47 12.16
C ASP A 13 0.27 -20.81 13.11
N LEU A 14 1.51 -20.43 12.78
CA LEU A 14 2.68 -20.62 13.63
C LEU A 14 2.49 -19.96 14.99
N LYS A 15 1.94 -18.74 15.01
CA LYS A 15 1.62 -18.05 16.25
C LYS A 15 0.54 -18.79 17.05
N THR A 16 -0.52 -19.23 16.39
CA THR A 16 -1.63 -19.96 17.03
C THR A 16 -1.14 -21.29 17.61
N PHE A 17 -0.24 -21.98 16.90
CA PHE A 17 0.43 -23.18 17.38
C PHE A 17 1.25 -22.89 18.65
N MET A 18 2.11 -21.87 18.63
CA MET A 18 2.91 -21.51 19.81
C MET A 18 2.06 -21.01 20.99
N GLU A 19 0.92 -20.36 20.73
CA GLU A 19 -0.06 -19.99 21.77
C GLU A 19 -0.70 -21.25 22.39
N LYS A 20 -1.06 -22.25 21.58
CA LYS A 20 -1.57 -23.56 22.07
C LYS A 20 -0.51 -24.31 22.88
N GLU A 21 0.74 -24.33 22.43
CA GLU A 21 1.84 -24.94 23.19
C GLU A 21 2.06 -24.27 24.55
N ALA A 22 1.95 -22.93 24.61
CA ALA A 22 2.06 -22.18 25.86
C ALA A 22 0.91 -22.53 26.84
N CYS A 23 -0.33 -22.69 26.34
CA CYS A 23 -1.47 -23.09 27.15
C CYS A 23 -1.37 -24.55 27.66
N ASN A 24 -0.77 -25.44 26.88
CA ASN A 24 -0.63 -26.86 27.21
C ASN A 24 0.52 -27.17 28.20
N GLY A 25 1.11 -26.14 28.83
CA GLY A 25 2.02 -26.30 29.97
C GLY A 25 3.51 -26.09 29.68
N LEU A 26 3.90 -25.66 28.47
CA LEU A 26 5.27 -25.21 28.21
C LEU A 26 5.45 -23.77 28.73
N ARG A 27 5.95 -23.69 29.98
CA ARG A 27 6.66 -22.66 30.77
C ARG A 27 7.04 -21.26 30.19
N PHE A 28 6.39 -20.74 29.15
CA PHE A 28 6.79 -19.48 28.51
C PHE A 28 5.68 -18.43 28.61
N PRO A 29 5.96 -17.22 29.12
CA PRO A 29 4.99 -16.14 29.16
C PRO A 29 4.59 -15.71 27.74
N LEU A 30 3.31 -15.34 27.53
CA LEU A 30 2.76 -14.93 26.23
C LEU A 30 3.58 -13.85 25.50
N ILE A 31 4.26 -12.98 26.24
CA ILE A 31 5.18 -11.96 25.71
C ILE A 31 6.33 -12.61 24.90
N GLN A 32 6.78 -13.79 25.31
CA GLN A 32 7.83 -14.54 24.60
C GLN A 32 7.32 -15.25 23.35
N VAL A 33 6.03 -15.61 23.26
CA VAL A 33 5.46 -16.23 22.04
C VAL A 33 5.65 -15.30 20.85
N ILE A 34 5.32 -14.01 21.01
CA ILE A 34 5.53 -13.02 19.96
C ILE A 34 7.01 -12.92 19.60
N ASN A 35 7.90 -12.87 20.60
CA ASN A 35 9.34 -12.80 20.35
C ASN A 35 9.89 -14.04 19.64
N ARG A 36 9.37 -15.24 19.93
CA ARG A 36 9.75 -16.49 19.27
C ARG A 36 9.29 -16.52 17.82
N VAL A 37 8.04 -16.12 17.54
CA VAL A 37 7.54 -15.97 16.16
C VAL A 37 8.37 -14.93 15.41
N CYS A 38 8.71 -13.81 16.04
CA CYS A 38 9.55 -12.77 15.43
C CYS A 38 10.94 -13.30 15.08
N LYS A 39 11.56 -14.09 15.97
CA LYS A 39 12.85 -14.75 15.71
C LYS A 39 12.75 -15.83 14.63
N ALA A 40 11.71 -16.66 14.66
CA ALA A 40 11.53 -17.77 13.73
C ALA A 40 11.30 -17.30 12.29
N VAL A 41 10.53 -16.22 12.11
CA VAL A 41 10.19 -15.68 10.78
C VAL A 41 11.07 -14.48 10.41
N ASN A 42 11.95 -14.04 11.31
CA ASN A 42 12.77 -12.83 11.17
C ASN A 42 11.94 -11.58 10.82
N THR A 43 10.94 -11.27 11.67
CA THR A 43 10.00 -10.16 11.44
C THR A 43 9.79 -9.32 12.69
N SER A 44 9.23 -8.13 12.52
CA SER A 44 8.93 -7.23 13.64
C SER A 44 7.66 -7.65 14.40
N ALA A 45 7.65 -7.39 15.72
CA ALA A 45 6.50 -7.68 16.58
C ALA A 45 5.22 -6.93 16.13
N SER A 46 5.37 -5.73 15.56
CA SER A 46 4.25 -4.96 15.02
C SER A 46 3.62 -5.66 13.81
N THR A 47 4.44 -6.27 12.93
CA THR A 47 3.97 -7.08 11.80
C THR A 47 3.18 -8.29 12.29
N VAL A 48 3.71 -9.06 13.25
CA VAL A 48 3.03 -10.24 13.81
C VAL A 48 1.71 -9.86 14.49
N LYS A 49 1.67 -8.75 15.23
CA LYS A 49 0.43 -8.23 15.85
C LYS A 49 -0.61 -7.83 14.79
N ARG A 50 -0.19 -7.14 13.73
CA ARG A 50 -1.07 -6.73 12.62
C ARG A 50 -1.64 -7.93 11.85
N ILE A 51 -0.82 -8.96 11.64
CA ILE A 51 -1.26 -10.22 11.04
C ILE A 51 -2.27 -10.91 11.94
N LYS A 52 -2.05 -11.00 13.26
CA LYS A 52 -3.03 -11.59 14.20
C LYS A 52 -4.38 -10.88 14.13
N LYS A 53 -4.38 -9.54 14.19
CA LYS A 53 -5.61 -8.74 14.11
C LYS A 53 -6.38 -9.03 12.82
N LYS A 54 -5.65 -9.19 11.71
CA LYS A 54 -6.24 -9.54 10.42
C LYS A 54 -6.73 -10.99 10.37
N GLY A 55 -5.99 -11.93 10.96
CA GLY A 55 -6.39 -13.32 11.08
C GLY A 55 -7.70 -13.48 11.87
N PHE A 56 -7.90 -12.69 12.93
CA PHE A 56 -9.18 -12.67 13.64
C PHE A 56 -10.35 -12.28 12.71
N VAL A 57 -10.20 -11.21 11.94
CA VAL A 57 -11.23 -10.75 10.97
C VAL A 57 -11.52 -11.81 9.91
N VAL A 58 -10.49 -12.50 9.42
CA VAL A 58 -10.65 -13.60 8.44
C VAL A 58 -11.35 -14.80 9.07
N LEU A 59 -10.94 -15.22 10.27
CA LEU A 59 -11.52 -16.36 10.99
C LEU A 59 -12.95 -16.11 11.48
N SER A 60 -13.30 -14.86 11.79
CA SER A 60 -14.66 -14.45 12.15
C SER A 60 -15.61 -14.35 10.94
N GLY A 61 -15.12 -14.60 9.72
CA GLY A 61 -15.92 -14.52 8.49
C GLY A 61 -16.20 -13.10 7.99
N GLU A 62 -15.67 -12.07 8.66
CA GLU A 62 -15.83 -10.66 8.28
C GLU A 62 -14.85 -10.23 7.16
N GLY A 63 -13.85 -11.05 6.84
CA GLY A 63 -12.89 -10.80 5.77
C GLY A 63 -12.58 -12.05 4.96
N SER A 64 -12.38 -11.88 3.65
CA SER A 64 -12.17 -13.01 2.74
C SER A 64 -10.74 -13.55 2.73
N ASP A 65 -9.71 -12.74 3.04
CA ASP A 65 -8.31 -13.14 2.87
C ASP A 65 -7.26 -12.28 3.64
N PHE A 66 -6.06 -12.84 3.81
CA PHE A 66 -4.86 -12.11 4.27
C PHE A 66 -4.31 -11.12 3.21
N SER A 67 -4.93 -11.02 2.04
CA SER A 67 -4.57 -10.11 0.96
C SER A 67 -4.66 -8.66 1.42
N ASN A 68 -3.58 -7.88 1.26
CA ASN A 68 -3.70 -6.44 1.46
C ASN A 68 -4.67 -5.90 0.41
N PRO A 69 -5.49 -4.88 0.73
CA PRO A 69 -6.25 -4.19 -0.31
C PRO A 69 -5.22 -3.62 -1.30
N GLN A 70 -4.99 -4.36 -2.39
CA GLN A 70 -4.26 -3.85 -3.52
C GLN A 70 -5.17 -2.77 -4.05
N LYS A 71 -4.83 -1.50 -3.76
CA LYS A 71 -5.42 -0.39 -4.49
C LYS A 71 -5.17 -0.70 -5.95
N ARG A 72 -6.23 -1.08 -6.68
CA ARG A 72 -6.18 -1.17 -8.13
C ARG A 72 -5.70 0.20 -8.58
N ARG A 73 -4.44 0.28 -9.04
CA ARG A 73 -3.94 1.49 -9.66
C ARG A 73 -4.87 1.70 -10.85
N ARG A 74 -5.68 2.76 -10.84
CA ARG A 74 -6.50 3.12 -12.00
C ARG A 74 -5.49 3.29 -13.14
N SER A 75 -5.61 2.47 -14.18
CA SER A 75 -4.88 2.70 -15.42
C SER A 75 -5.48 3.96 -16.02
N PHE A 76 -4.74 5.06 -15.97
CA PHE A 76 -5.13 6.24 -16.72
C PHE A 76 -4.88 5.91 -18.21
N PRO A 77 -5.86 6.17 -19.10
CA PRO A 77 -5.62 6.06 -20.53
C PRO A 77 -4.43 6.96 -20.87
N LYS A 78 -3.45 6.42 -21.59
CA LYS A 78 -2.39 7.24 -22.17
C LYS A 78 -3.02 7.97 -23.35
N THR A 79 -3.20 9.27 -23.22
CA THR A 79 -3.58 10.10 -24.37
C THR A 79 -2.32 10.34 -25.18
N GLU A 80 -2.34 9.94 -26.45
CA GLU A 80 -1.30 10.35 -27.40
C GLU A 80 -1.50 11.83 -27.70
N ILE A 81 -0.41 12.60 -27.64
CA ILE A 81 -0.41 14.01 -28.05
C ILE A 81 -0.32 14.01 -29.58
N GLU A 82 -1.18 14.77 -30.26
CA GLU A 82 -1.10 14.94 -31.71
C GLU A 82 0.28 15.50 -32.11
N VAL A 83 0.87 14.92 -33.15
CA VAL A 83 2.18 15.32 -33.67
C VAL A 83 2.17 16.82 -33.99
N GLY A 84 3.10 17.57 -33.39
CA GLY A 84 3.22 19.02 -33.53
C GLY A 84 2.54 19.85 -32.43
N ARG A 85 1.79 19.23 -31.51
CA ARG A 85 1.25 19.93 -30.32
C ARG A 85 2.21 19.94 -29.12
N ASP A 86 3.31 19.20 -29.16
CA ASP A 86 4.32 19.17 -28.10
C ASP A 86 5.01 20.54 -27.89
N ASP A 87 5.29 21.25 -28.99
CA ASP A 87 5.87 22.59 -28.96
C ASP A 87 4.90 23.61 -28.36
N PHE A 88 3.61 23.49 -28.68
CA PHE A 88 2.56 24.32 -28.09
C PHE A 88 2.47 24.11 -26.58
N ILE A 89 2.44 22.85 -26.12
CA ILE A 89 2.40 22.53 -24.69
C ILE A 89 3.64 23.08 -23.98
N SER A 90 4.83 22.84 -24.53
CA SER A 90 6.09 23.32 -23.95
C SER A 90 6.15 24.84 -23.86
N ASN A 91 5.77 25.55 -24.94
CA ASN A 91 5.69 27.01 -24.94
C ASN A 91 4.64 27.52 -23.95
N HIS A 92 3.51 26.85 -23.82
CA HIS A 92 2.46 27.23 -22.88
C HIS A 92 2.93 27.16 -21.42
N PHE A 93 3.63 26.08 -21.05
CA PHE A 93 4.26 25.95 -19.73
C PHE A 93 5.36 27.00 -19.52
N HIS A 94 6.18 27.25 -20.54
CA HIS A 94 7.27 28.22 -20.50
C HIS A 94 6.74 29.66 -20.29
N ASN A 95 5.65 30.02 -20.98
CA ASN A 95 4.98 31.31 -20.85
C ASN A 95 4.40 31.54 -19.45
N TYR A 96 3.92 30.49 -18.78
CA TYR A 96 3.45 30.58 -17.40
C TYR A 96 4.54 31.03 -16.42
N HIS A 97 5.75 30.50 -16.60
CA HIS A 97 6.87 30.83 -15.75
C HIS A 97 7.52 32.18 -16.10
N ILE A 98 7.66 32.49 -17.38
CA ILE A 98 8.41 33.69 -17.82
C ILE A 98 7.52 34.92 -17.91
N ILE A 99 6.34 34.81 -18.50
CA ILE A 99 5.45 35.95 -18.74
C ILE A 99 4.58 36.18 -17.51
N ARG A 100 3.93 35.12 -17.01
CA ARG A 100 2.96 35.24 -15.91
C ARG A 100 3.61 35.19 -14.52
N LYS A 101 4.85 34.69 -14.39
CA LYS A 101 5.56 34.47 -13.11
C LYS A 101 4.76 33.64 -12.10
N GLU A 102 3.98 32.68 -12.61
CA GLU A 102 3.11 31.83 -11.80
C GLU A 102 3.49 30.36 -11.96
N SER A 103 3.05 29.53 -11.00
CA SER A 103 3.18 28.09 -11.11
C SER A 103 2.02 27.51 -11.94
N PRO A 104 2.30 26.78 -13.04
CA PRO A 104 1.27 26.17 -13.85
C PRO A 104 0.60 25.07 -13.05
N THR A 105 -0.68 25.27 -12.74
CA THR A 105 -1.54 24.25 -12.13
C THR A 105 -2.53 23.73 -13.16
N VAL A 106 -2.90 22.45 -13.05
CA VAL A 106 -3.81 21.79 -14.02
C VAL A 106 -5.09 22.59 -14.25
N LYS A 107 -5.68 23.15 -13.19
CA LYS A 107 -6.88 24.00 -13.31
C LYS A 107 -6.63 25.26 -14.14
N ARG A 108 -5.49 25.91 -13.97
CA ARG A 108 -5.14 27.16 -14.66
C ARG A 108 -4.79 26.91 -16.13
N LEU A 109 -4.00 25.87 -16.39
CA LEU A 109 -3.71 25.41 -17.74
C LEU A 109 -5.02 25.14 -18.50
N LEU A 110 -5.94 24.36 -17.90
CA LEU A 110 -7.25 24.08 -18.50
C LEU A 110 -8.10 25.31 -18.83
N VAL A 111 -8.01 26.38 -18.04
CA VAL A 111 -8.72 27.63 -18.30
C VAL A 111 -8.07 28.35 -19.48
N THR A 112 -6.76 28.55 -19.43
CA THR A 112 -6.01 29.25 -20.49
C THR A 112 -6.05 28.53 -21.83
N SER A 113 -5.95 27.20 -21.84
CA SER A 113 -6.04 26.42 -23.08
C SER A 113 -7.42 26.48 -23.74
N LYS A 114 -8.47 26.89 -23.01
CA LYS A 114 -9.80 27.16 -23.58
C LYS A 114 -9.95 28.58 -24.10
N GLU A 115 -9.11 29.50 -23.65
CA GLU A 115 -9.06 30.90 -24.10
C GLU A 115 -8.18 31.05 -25.34
N ASP A 116 -7.16 30.20 -25.48
CA ASP A 116 -6.18 30.22 -26.58
C ASP A 116 -6.58 29.35 -27.81
N ASN A 117 -7.78 28.74 -27.80
CA ASN A 117 -8.41 28.04 -28.94
C ASN A 117 -9.56 28.87 -29.52
#